data_AF-A0A7C5EFV0-F1
#
_entry.id   AF-A0A7C5EFV0-F1
#
_cell.length_a   1.000
_cell.length_b   1.000
_cell.length_c   1.000
_cell.angle_alpha   90.00
_cell.angle_beta   90.00
_cell.angle_gamma   90.00
#
_symmetry.space_group_name_H-M   'P 1'
#
loop_
_entity.id
_entity.type
_entity.pdbx_description
1 polymer ?
#
loop_
_entity_poly.entity_id
_entity_poly.type
_entity_poly.pdbx_seq_one_letter_code
_entity_poly.pdbx_strand_id
1 'polypeptide(L)'
;MRRISTLLLTSLLFLASCGGSADPAEQTKAGERALGTQDFSAALSEFQGALSAIGDNPQDPLYLRAKLGEIEARATTDAAKAKDDLIALAAALPGKVSDRDFNRIASRMGDAGLFSEAIALLAKAEELFPDSEHLKKLGAKLAENAQKAGDSSAMDALAGLGYVGDN
;
A
#
# COMPACT_ATOMS: atom_id res chain seq x y z
N MET A 1 -47.45 42.82 33.85
CA MET A 1 -47.66 43.01 32.38
C MET A 1 -46.38 43.65 31.85
N ARG A 2 -45.63 43.19 30.85
CA ARG A 2 -45.81 42.25 29.74
C ARG A 2 -44.46 41.56 29.50
N ARG A 3 -44.52 40.26 29.18
CA ARG A 3 -43.41 39.42 28.72
C ARG A 3 -42.98 39.85 27.32
N ILE A 4 -41.67 39.95 27.05
CA ILE A 4 -41.13 39.98 25.69
C ILE A 4 -40.01 38.96 25.62
N SER A 5 -40.30 37.90 24.87
CA SER A 5 -39.41 36.84 24.43
C SER A 5 -38.32 37.39 23.50
N THR A 6 -37.08 36.91 23.66
CA THR A 6 -36.11 36.94 22.56
C THR A 6 -35.61 35.53 22.34
N LEU A 7 -36.03 34.97 21.20
CA LEU A 7 -35.62 33.70 20.60
C LEU A 7 -34.09 33.65 20.48
N LEU A 8 -33.43 32.54 20.82
CA LEU A 8 -33.26 31.31 20.00
C LEU A 8 -32.66 31.56 18.61
N LEU A 9 -31.68 30.69 18.30
CA LEU A 9 -31.27 30.24 16.96
C LEU A 9 -30.23 31.09 16.23
N THR A 10 -28.98 31.07 16.73
CA THR A 10 -27.81 31.33 15.89
C THR A 10 -27.49 30.04 15.12
N SER A 11 -27.83 30.05 13.84
CA SER A 11 -27.72 28.97 12.88
C SER A 11 -26.30 28.42 12.75
N LEU A 12 -26.10 27.17 13.20
CA LEU A 12 -25.04 26.29 12.67
C LEU A 12 -25.37 25.96 11.21
N LEU A 13 -24.70 26.64 10.28
CA LEU A 13 -24.65 26.27 8.87
C LEU A 13 -23.19 25.96 8.50
N PHE A 14 -22.71 24.78 8.90
CA PHE A 14 -21.43 24.19 8.48
C PHE A 14 -21.64 22.76 7.93
N LEU A 15 -22.67 22.55 7.11
CA LEU A 15 -22.92 21.25 6.47
C LEU A 15 -23.28 21.43 4.99
N ALA A 16 -22.32 21.93 4.22
CA ALA A 16 -22.18 21.74 2.78
C ALA A 16 -20.72 22.15 2.48
N SER A 17 -19.80 21.33 2.00
CA SER A 17 -19.90 20.34 0.93
C SER A 17 -18.65 19.44 0.99
N CYS A 18 -18.82 18.16 1.30
CA CYS A 18 -17.85 17.09 1.02
C CYS A 18 -18.67 15.83 0.71
N GLY A 19 -19.48 15.92 -0.33
CA GLY A 19 -20.40 14.85 -0.75
C GLY A 19 -20.58 14.76 -2.26
N GLY A 20 -19.73 15.43 -3.04
CA GLY A 20 -19.58 15.06 -4.44
C GLY A 20 -18.75 13.79 -4.45
N SER A 21 -19.37 12.65 -4.77
CA SER A 21 -18.64 11.39 -5.02
C SER A 21 -17.59 11.68 -6.09
N ALA A 22 -16.34 11.87 -5.66
CA ALA A 22 -15.25 12.09 -6.59
C ALA A 22 -15.16 10.85 -7.49
N ASP A 23 -14.99 11.09 -8.78
CA ASP A 23 -14.88 10.03 -9.77
C ASP A 23 -13.73 9.08 -9.37
N PRO A 24 -13.98 7.76 -9.20
CA PRO A 24 -12.94 6.81 -8.81
C PRO A 24 -11.71 6.84 -9.73
N ALA A 25 -11.86 7.24 -11.00
CA ALA A 25 -10.72 7.44 -11.89
C ALA A 25 -9.84 8.62 -11.45
N GLU A 26 -10.43 9.75 -11.10
CA GLU A 26 -9.71 10.94 -10.63
C GLU A 26 -9.08 10.70 -9.25
N GLN A 27 -9.78 9.99 -8.36
CA GLN A 27 -9.23 9.58 -7.07
C GLN A 27 -8.04 8.63 -7.25
N THR A 28 -8.14 7.63 -8.13
CA THR A 28 -7.02 6.73 -8.43
C THR A 28 -5.80 7.52 -8.93
N LYS A 29 -5.99 8.48 -9.85
CA LYS A 29 -4.91 9.35 -10.33
C LYS A 29 -4.35 10.25 -9.23
N ALA A 30 -5.20 10.76 -8.33
CA ALA A 30 -4.77 11.56 -7.19
C ALA A 30 -3.91 10.76 -6.23
N GLY A 31 -4.33 9.52 -5.93
CA GLY A 31 -3.55 8.59 -5.12
C GLY A 31 -2.17 8.29 -5.72
N GLU A 32 -2.09 8.12 -7.04
CA GLU A 32 -0.81 7.92 -7.73
C GLU A 32 0.10 9.14 -7.68
N ARG A 33 -0.45 10.35 -7.84
CA ARG A 33 0.33 11.58 -7.68
C ARG A 33 0.89 11.69 -6.26
N ALA A 34 0.07 11.37 -5.26
CA ALA A 34 0.47 11.37 -3.86
C ALA A 34 1.56 10.31 -3.57
N LEU A 35 1.47 9.09 -4.14
CA LEU A 35 2.56 8.11 -4.10
C LEU A 35 3.86 8.67 -4.70
N GLY A 36 3.76 9.37 -5.83
CA GLY A 36 4.90 9.99 -6.51
C GLY A 36 5.58 11.08 -5.67
N THR A 37 4.84 11.77 -4.80
CA THR A 37 5.37 12.77 -3.86
C THR A 37 5.64 12.21 -2.46
N GLN A 38 5.57 10.88 -2.28
CA GLN A 38 5.74 10.19 -1.00
C GLN A 38 4.74 10.60 0.10
N ASP A 39 3.59 11.18 -0.28
CA ASP A 39 2.50 11.45 0.64
C ASP A 39 1.61 10.21 0.77
N PHE A 40 2.09 9.24 1.55
CA PHE A 40 1.43 7.95 1.71
C PHE A 40 0.07 8.04 2.39
N SER A 41 -0.12 9.03 3.27
CA SER A 41 -1.40 9.26 3.95
C SER A 41 -2.45 9.76 2.97
N ALA A 42 -2.10 10.78 2.16
CA ALA A 42 -2.99 11.27 1.12
C ALA A 42 -3.26 10.19 0.07
N ALA A 43 -2.23 9.45 -0.36
CA ALA A 43 -2.38 8.36 -1.31
C ALA A 43 -3.38 7.31 -0.82
N LEU A 44 -3.24 6.89 0.44
CA LEU A 44 -4.12 5.91 1.06
C LEU A 44 -5.58 6.39 1.08
N SER A 45 -5.81 7.66 1.47
CA SER A 45 -7.14 8.26 1.49
C SER A 45 -7.78 8.27 0.09
N GLU A 46 -7.02 8.64 -0.93
CA GLU A 46 -7.52 8.71 -2.30
C GLU A 46 -7.87 7.31 -2.87
N PHE A 47 -7.01 6.31 -2.67
CA PHE A 47 -7.30 4.95 -3.13
C PHE A 47 -8.47 4.32 -2.37
N GLN A 48 -8.62 4.58 -1.07
CA GLN A 48 -9.79 4.13 -0.30
C GLN A 48 -11.07 4.79 -0.80
N GLY A 49 -11.00 6.08 -1.16
CA GLY A 49 -12.11 6.78 -1.82
C GLY A 49 -12.51 6.10 -3.12
N ALA A 50 -11.53 5.83 -3.99
CA ALA A 50 -11.76 5.16 -5.27
C ALA A 50 -12.38 3.77 -5.08
N LEU A 51 -11.82 2.95 -4.19
CA LEU A 51 -12.32 1.60 -3.89
C LEU A 51 -13.71 1.61 -3.26
N SER A 52 -14.05 2.64 -2.47
CA SER A 52 -15.40 2.79 -1.93
C SER A 52 -16.44 3.07 -3.02
N ALA A 53 -16.05 3.79 -4.07
CA ALA A 53 -16.92 4.06 -5.22
C ALA A 53 -17.00 2.88 -6.21
N ILE A 54 -15.89 2.16 -6.43
CA ILE A 54 -15.83 0.97 -7.28
C ILE A 54 -16.58 -0.21 -6.63
N GLY A 55 -16.49 -0.32 -5.30
CA GLY A 55 -16.94 -1.48 -4.54
C GLY A 55 -16.00 -2.68 -4.72
N ASP A 56 -16.43 -3.85 -4.23
CA ASP A 56 -15.69 -5.10 -4.37
C ASP A 56 -15.92 -5.75 -5.74
N ASN A 57 -15.51 -5.05 -6.81
CA ASN A 57 -15.70 -5.48 -8.18
C ASN A 57 -14.36 -5.68 -8.92
N PRO A 58 -13.77 -6.88 -8.89
CA PRO A 58 -12.49 -7.14 -9.54
C PRO A 58 -12.54 -7.12 -11.08
N GLN A 59 -13.72 -7.02 -11.68
CA GLN A 59 -13.88 -6.84 -13.12
C GLN A 59 -13.81 -5.37 -13.54
N ASP A 60 -13.92 -4.44 -12.59
CA ASP A 60 -13.76 -3.02 -12.88
C ASP A 60 -12.30 -2.74 -13.30
N PRO A 61 -12.07 -2.03 -14.43
CA PRO A 61 -10.72 -1.77 -14.93
C PRO A 61 -9.85 -0.96 -13.96
N LEU A 62 -10.44 -0.22 -13.01
CA LEU A 62 -9.74 0.56 -12.00
C LEU A 62 -9.46 -0.23 -10.72
N TYR A 63 -10.20 -1.31 -10.45
CA TYR A 63 -10.13 -2.03 -9.16
C TYR A 63 -8.70 -2.46 -8.83
N LEU A 64 -8.04 -3.19 -9.73
CA LEU A 64 -6.69 -3.71 -9.48
C LEU A 64 -5.70 -2.57 -9.25
N ARG A 65 -5.81 -1.49 -10.03
CA ARG A 65 -4.95 -0.31 -9.94
C ARG A 65 -5.11 0.38 -8.59
N ALA A 66 -6.35 0.67 -8.20
CA ALA A 66 -6.65 1.29 -6.92
C ALA A 66 -6.24 0.40 -5.74
N LYS A 67 -6.45 -0.93 -5.84
CA LYS A 67 -6.09 -1.87 -4.77
C LYS A 67 -4.59 -2.00 -4.58
N LEU A 68 -3.82 -2.12 -5.65
CA LEU A 68 -2.35 -2.11 -5.57
C LEU A 68 -1.82 -0.78 -5.06
N GLY A 69 -2.44 0.35 -5.45
CA GLY A 69 -2.10 1.67 -4.93
C GLY A 69 -2.36 1.81 -3.43
N GLU A 70 -3.53 1.32 -2.95
CA GLU A 70 -3.86 1.29 -1.52
C GLU A 70 -2.82 0.50 -0.72
N ILE A 71 -2.48 -0.70 -1.21
CA ILE A 71 -1.48 -1.58 -0.59
C ILE A 71 -0.11 -0.91 -0.57
N GLU A 72 0.31 -0.30 -1.68
CA GLU A 72 1.59 0.40 -1.75
C GLU A 72 1.65 1.59 -0.80
N ALA A 73 0.57 2.36 -0.66
CA ALA A 73 0.50 3.45 0.32
C ALA A 73 0.56 2.94 1.76
N ARG A 74 -0.06 1.78 2.04
CA ARG A 74 0.03 1.11 3.35
C ARG A 74 1.43 0.56 3.65
N ALA A 75 2.25 0.30 2.65
CA ALA A 75 3.56 -0.33 2.84
C ALA A 75 4.50 0.41 3.81
N THR A 76 4.29 1.71 4.05
CA THR A 76 5.08 2.52 4.99
C THR A 76 4.30 2.97 6.24
N THR A 77 2.98 2.80 6.25
CA THR A 77 2.10 3.25 7.34
C THR A 77 1.51 2.09 8.15
N ASP A 78 1.34 0.93 7.51
CA ASP A 78 0.85 -0.34 8.07
C ASP A 78 1.36 -1.51 7.21
N ALA A 79 2.67 -1.80 7.31
CA ALA A 79 3.32 -2.79 6.46
C ALA A 79 2.78 -4.21 6.66
N ALA A 80 2.38 -4.57 7.88
CA ALA A 80 1.80 -5.88 8.16
C ALA A 80 0.53 -6.08 7.34
N LYS A 81 -0.38 -5.09 7.35
CA LYS A 81 -1.59 -5.15 6.55
C LYS A 81 -1.31 -5.10 5.05
N ALA A 82 -0.38 -4.27 4.60
CA ALA A 82 0.00 -4.21 3.19
C ALA A 82 0.51 -5.58 2.68
N LYS A 83 1.34 -6.26 3.48
CA LYS A 83 1.83 -7.61 3.17
C LYS A 83 0.67 -8.59 3.04
N ASP A 84 -0.19 -8.66 4.04
CA ASP A 84 -1.32 -9.61 4.04
C ASP A 84 -2.29 -9.34 2.88
N ASP A 85 -2.60 -8.06 2.63
CA ASP A 85 -3.51 -7.65 1.56
C ASP A 85 -2.93 -7.95 0.16
N LEU A 86 -1.61 -7.82 -0.05
CA LEU A 86 -0.98 -8.18 -1.34
C LEU A 86 -1.04 -9.68 -1.60
N ILE A 87 -0.71 -10.49 -0.60
CA ILE A 87 -0.76 -11.95 -0.70
C ILE A 87 -2.20 -12.41 -0.98
N ALA A 88 -3.17 -11.84 -0.26
CA ALA A 88 -4.59 -12.11 -0.49
C ALA A 88 -5.03 -11.70 -1.90
N LEU A 89 -4.61 -10.52 -2.39
CA LEU A 89 -4.94 -10.04 -3.72
C LEU A 89 -4.36 -10.94 -4.82
N ALA A 90 -3.11 -11.39 -4.68
CA ALA A 90 -2.47 -12.30 -5.62
C ALA A 90 -3.19 -13.66 -5.68
N ALA A 91 -3.66 -14.17 -4.54
CA ALA A 91 -4.45 -15.39 -4.47
C ALA A 91 -5.86 -15.20 -5.07
N ALA A 92 -6.50 -14.06 -4.83
CA ALA A 92 -7.84 -13.76 -5.33
C ALA A 92 -7.88 -13.48 -6.84
N LEU A 93 -6.80 -12.92 -7.40
CA LEU A 93 -6.69 -12.56 -8.81
C LEU A 93 -5.45 -13.21 -9.47
N PRO A 94 -5.44 -14.55 -9.66
CA PRO A 94 -4.31 -15.25 -10.25
C PRO A 94 -3.93 -14.69 -11.62
N GLY A 95 -2.64 -14.43 -11.82
CA GLY A 95 -2.10 -13.89 -13.08
C GLY A 95 -2.37 -12.39 -13.31
N LYS A 96 -3.02 -11.69 -12.36
CA LYS A 96 -3.20 -10.22 -12.41
C LYS A 96 -2.16 -9.47 -11.57
N VAL A 97 -1.75 -10.04 -10.44
CA VAL A 97 -0.63 -9.53 -9.63
C VAL A 97 0.65 -10.17 -10.15
N SER A 98 1.67 -9.35 -10.39
CA SER A 98 2.94 -9.78 -10.98
C SER A 98 4.09 -9.73 -9.98
N ASP A 99 5.21 -10.38 -10.33
CA ASP A 99 6.49 -10.25 -9.62
C ASP A 99 6.95 -8.80 -9.45
N ARG A 100 6.63 -7.91 -10.41
CA ARG A 100 6.91 -6.46 -10.32
C ARG A 100 6.11 -5.77 -9.23
N ASP A 101 4.89 -6.22 -8.95
CA ASP A 101 4.08 -5.64 -7.86
C ASP A 101 4.66 -6.01 -6.50
N PHE A 102 5.05 -7.27 -6.32
CA PHE A 102 5.80 -7.71 -5.14
C PHE A 102 7.12 -6.95 -5.00
N ASN A 103 7.92 -6.84 -6.07
CA ASN A 103 9.18 -6.10 -6.07
C ASN A 103 8.99 -4.65 -5.61
N ARG A 104 8.02 -3.93 -6.19
CA ARG A 104 7.74 -2.53 -5.87
C ARG A 104 7.34 -2.36 -4.41
N ILE A 105 6.39 -3.15 -3.92
CA ILE A 105 5.82 -3.00 -2.58
C ILE A 105 6.83 -3.42 -1.51
N ALA A 106 7.50 -4.57 -1.69
CA ALA A 106 8.54 -5.02 -0.75
C ALA A 106 9.77 -4.10 -0.75
N SER A 107 10.17 -3.56 -1.91
CA SER A 107 11.23 -2.54 -1.98
C SER A 107 10.90 -1.32 -1.12
N ARG A 108 9.64 -0.85 -1.18
CA ARG A 108 9.18 0.29 -0.40
C ARG A 108 9.20 0.02 1.10
N MET A 109 8.80 -1.19 1.52
CA MET A 109 8.93 -1.62 2.93
C MET A 109 10.40 -1.65 3.37
N GLY A 110 11.29 -2.23 2.54
CA GLY A 110 12.72 -2.28 2.82
C GLY A 110 13.39 -0.91 2.88
N ASP A 111 12.99 0.04 2.03
CA ASP A 111 13.47 1.43 2.07
C ASP A 111 13.00 2.16 3.34
N ALA A 112 11.88 1.73 3.92
CA ALA A 112 11.37 2.23 5.20
C ALA A 112 11.94 1.49 6.43
N GLY A 113 12.84 0.51 6.23
CA GLY A 113 13.41 -0.31 7.31
C GLY A 113 12.46 -1.38 7.86
N LEU A 114 11.35 -1.66 7.18
CA LEU A 114 10.34 -2.66 7.57
C LEU A 114 10.72 -4.03 6.99
N PHE A 115 11.88 -4.53 7.41
CA PHE A 115 12.52 -5.69 6.78
C PHE A 115 11.75 -6.99 6.98
N SER A 116 11.17 -7.21 8.16
CA SER A 116 10.38 -8.42 8.47
C SER A 116 9.27 -8.64 7.43
N GLU A 117 8.47 -7.61 7.16
CA GLU A 117 7.38 -7.65 6.20
C GLU A 117 7.88 -7.71 4.75
N ALA A 118 8.94 -6.97 4.42
CA ALA A 118 9.54 -6.98 3.08
C ALA A 118 10.08 -8.37 2.71
N ILE A 119 10.78 -9.03 3.64
CA ILE A 119 11.36 -10.37 3.46
C ILE A 119 10.24 -11.42 3.36
N ALA A 120 9.18 -11.29 4.17
CA ALA A 120 8.02 -12.18 4.06
C ALA A 120 7.33 -12.06 2.69
N LEU A 121 7.21 -10.85 2.14
CA LEU A 121 6.73 -10.66 0.77
C LEU A 121 7.66 -11.27 -0.28
N LEU A 122 8.97 -11.09 -0.13
CA LEU A 122 9.95 -11.70 -1.04
C LEU A 122 9.83 -13.23 -1.05
N ALA A 123 9.87 -13.87 0.13
CA ALA A 123 9.74 -15.31 0.25
C ALA A 123 8.45 -15.82 -0.42
N LYS A 124 7.32 -15.13 -0.18
CA LYS A 124 6.07 -15.51 -0.83
C LYS A 124 6.09 -15.31 -2.34
N ALA A 125 6.74 -14.25 -2.81
CA ALA A 125 6.87 -13.97 -4.23
C ALA A 125 7.74 -15.01 -4.94
N GLU A 126 8.81 -15.51 -4.31
CA GLU A 126 9.67 -16.57 -4.88
C GLU A 126 8.94 -17.89 -5.07
N GLU A 127 8.01 -18.23 -4.17
CA GLU A 127 7.12 -19.39 -4.36
C GLU A 127 6.24 -19.25 -5.61
N LEU A 128 5.78 -18.02 -5.90
CA LEU A 128 4.88 -17.72 -7.01
C LEU A 128 5.63 -17.49 -8.34
N PHE A 129 6.87 -17.00 -8.27
CA PHE A 129 7.67 -16.55 -9.42
C PHE A 129 9.14 -16.98 -9.27
N PRO A 130 9.45 -18.30 -9.25
CA PRO A 130 10.77 -18.82 -8.87
C PRO A 130 11.93 -18.35 -9.76
N ASP A 131 11.66 -18.02 -11.02
CA ASP A 131 12.68 -17.58 -11.97
C ASP A 131 12.74 -16.06 -12.15
N SER A 132 12.09 -15.28 -11.27
CA SER A 132 12.04 -13.82 -11.42
C SER A 132 13.37 -13.15 -11.08
N GLU A 133 14.01 -12.57 -12.10
CA GLU A 133 15.17 -11.69 -11.94
C GLU A 133 14.85 -10.41 -11.13
N HIS A 134 13.58 -9.97 -11.10
CA HIS A 134 13.18 -8.85 -10.25
C HIS A 134 13.25 -9.22 -8.77
N LEU A 135 12.85 -10.44 -8.42
CA LEU A 135 12.88 -10.90 -7.02
C LEU A 135 14.30 -11.16 -6.55
N LYS A 136 15.17 -11.71 -7.40
CA LYS A 136 16.61 -11.84 -7.09
C LYS A 136 17.25 -10.48 -6.76
N LYS A 137 16.96 -9.46 -7.57
CA LYS A 137 17.43 -8.09 -7.34
C LYS A 137 16.82 -7.48 -6.09
N LEU A 138 15.55 -7.78 -5.78
CA LEU A 138 14.91 -7.35 -4.54
C LEU A 138 15.65 -7.93 -3.33
N GLY A 139 15.90 -9.24 -3.29
CA GLY A 139 16.58 -9.87 -2.15
C GLY A 139 17.98 -9.30 -1.92
N ALA A 140 18.75 -9.08 -2.98
CA ALA A 140 20.05 -8.39 -2.88
C ALA A 140 19.92 -6.96 -2.33
N LYS A 141 18.93 -6.18 -2.79
CA LYS A 141 18.66 -4.83 -2.29
C LYS A 141 18.25 -4.85 -0.80
N LEU A 142 17.39 -5.79 -0.40
CA LEU A 142 16.97 -5.93 1.00
C LEU A 142 18.15 -6.29 1.89
N ALA A 143 19.07 -7.15 1.43
CA ALA A 143 20.30 -7.48 2.14
C ALA A 143 21.20 -6.25 2.31
N GLU A 144 21.40 -5.47 1.26
CA GLU A 144 22.16 -4.23 1.33
C GLU A 144 21.53 -3.23 2.31
N ASN A 145 20.21 -3.04 2.26
CA ASN A 145 19.50 -2.13 3.16
C ASN A 145 19.57 -2.61 4.62
N ALA A 146 19.35 -3.91 4.87
CA ALA A 146 19.43 -4.50 6.22
C ALA A 146 20.84 -4.39 6.79
N GLN A 147 21.87 -4.64 5.98
CA GLN A 147 23.27 -4.47 6.37
C GLN A 147 23.57 -3.02 6.76
N LYS A 148 23.15 -2.04 5.93
CA LYS A 148 23.32 -0.61 6.23
C LYS A 148 22.60 -0.18 7.50
N ALA A 149 21.44 -0.78 7.77
CA ALA A 149 20.66 -0.52 8.99
C ALA A 149 21.22 -1.24 10.23
N GLY A 150 22.13 -2.21 10.06
CA GLY A 150 22.62 -3.06 11.15
C GLY A 150 21.59 -4.04 11.68
N ASP A 151 20.59 -4.42 10.87
CA ASP A 151 19.54 -5.35 11.27
C ASP A 151 20.00 -6.81 11.09
N SER A 152 20.58 -7.39 12.14
CA SER A 152 21.08 -8.77 12.11
C SER A 152 19.97 -9.80 11.89
N SER A 153 18.76 -9.55 12.41
CA SER A 153 17.64 -10.48 12.23
C SER A 153 17.19 -10.54 10.76
N ALA A 154 17.15 -9.39 10.09
CA ALA A 154 16.85 -9.32 8.67
C ALA A 154 17.96 -9.98 7.82
N MET A 155 19.22 -9.75 8.17
CA MET A 155 20.36 -10.40 7.51
C MET A 155 20.33 -11.93 7.64
N ASP A 156 20.03 -12.45 8.83
CA ASP A 156 19.90 -13.89 9.08
C ASP A 156 18.74 -14.49 8.28
N ALA A 157 17.59 -13.81 8.24
CA ALA A 157 16.44 -14.24 7.46
C ALA A 157 16.75 -14.28 5.95
N LEU A 158 17.45 -13.26 5.44
CA LEU A 158 17.89 -13.20 4.04
C LEU A 158 18.98 -14.24 3.71
N ALA A 159 19.84 -14.58 4.67
CA ALA A 159 20.78 -15.69 4.53
C ALA A 159 20.04 -17.03 4.36
N GLY A 160 18.98 -17.25 5.14
CA GLY A 160 18.10 -18.41 5.01
C GLY A 160 17.40 -18.52 3.65
N LEU A 161 17.25 -17.40 2.92
CA LEU A 161 16.73 -17.34 1.56
C LEU A 161 17.84 -17.34 0.48
N GLY A 162 19.12 -17.38 0.87
CA GLY A 162 20.25 -17.42 -0.06
C GLY A 162 20.75 -16.06 -0.57
N TYR A 163 20.32 -14.95 0.04
CA TYR A 163 20.71 -13.58 -0.36
C TYR A 163 21.92 -13.02 0.38
N VAL A 164 22.33 -13.68 1.47
CA VAL A 164 23.47 -13.31 2.29
C VAL A 164 24.27 -14.59 2.54
N GLY A 165 25.56 -14.61 2.19
CA GLY A 165 26.44 -15.71 2.63
C GLY A 165 27.43 -16.30 1.62
N ASP A 166 27.38 -15.97 0.33
CA ASP A 166 28.39 -16.43 -0.63
C ASP A 166 29.07 -15.25 -1.33
N ASN A 167 30.28 -14.91 -0.87
CA ASN A 167 31.36 -14.27 -1.62
C ASN A 167 32.68 -14.94 -1.24
#